data_AF-A0A699VFB2-F1
#
_entry.id   AF-A0A699VFB2-F1
#
_cell.length_a   1.000
_cell.length_b   1.000
_cell.length_c   1.000
_cell.angle_alpha   90.00
_cell.angle_beta   90.00
_cell.angle_gamma   90.00
#
_symmetry.space_group_name_H-M   'P 1'
#
loop_
_entity.id
_entity.type
_entity.pdbx_description
1 polymer ?
#
loop_
_entity_poly.entity_id
_entity_poly.type
_entity_poly.pdbx_seq_one_letter_code
_entity_poly.pdbx_strand_id
1 'polypeptide(L)'
;QVEFRLDDDNVLWQDTRLVVPNDATLREALLTEAHISPFSVHPGSTKMYHDLKQYFWWSGMKGDVAAFVARCLICQQVKIEHQRASGLLQQLDIPV
;
A
#
# COMPACT_ATOMS: atom_id res chain seq x y z
N GLN A 1 -22.25 4.95 -4.37
CA GLN A 1 -21.95 4.11 -5.55
C GLN A 1 -20.62 4.62 -6.10
N VAL A 2 -19.65 3.75 -6.39
CA VAL A 2 -18.38 4.20 -7.00
C VAL A 2 -18.69 4.55 -8.46
N GLU A 3 -18.44 5.79 -8.85
CA GLU A 3 -18.72 6.27 -10.21
C GLU A 3 -17.51 6.02 -11.11
N PHE A 4 -17.78 5.43 -12.28
CA PHE A 4 -16.79 5.17 -13.30
C PHE A 4 -17.16 5.92 -14.56
N ARG A 5 -16.17 6.53 -15.21
CA ARG A 5 -16.35 7.25 -16.48
C ARG A 5 -15.29 6.83 -17.48
N LEU A 6 -15.69 6.78 -18.75
CA LEU A 6 -14.77 6.70 -19.88
C LEU A 6 -14.61 8.11 -20.46
N ASP A 7 -13.40 8.46 -20.88
CA ASP A 7 -13.15 9.67 -21.66
C ASP A 7 -13.10 9.37 -23.17
N ASP A 8 -12.82 10.41 -23.96
CA ASP A 8 -12.79 10.34 -25.42
C ASP A 8 -11.68 9.41 -25.96
N ASP A 9 -10.66 9.12 -25.14
CA ASP A 9 -9.53 8.23 -25.45
C ASP A 9 -9.77 6.77 -24.98
N ASN A 10 -10.99 6.43 -24.56
CA ASN A 10 -11.36 5.14 -23.96
C ASN A 10 -10.59 4.81 -22.68
N VAL A 11 -10.15 5.82 -21.94
CA VAL A 11 -9.48 5.64 -20.65
C VAL A 11 -10.54 5.58 -19.55
N LEU A 12 -10.44 4.54 -18.70
CA LEU A 12 -11.36 4.35 -17.59
C LEU A 12 -10.87 5.11 -16.36
N TRP A 13 -11.76 5.89 -15.76
CA TRP A 13 -11.50 6.69 -14.57
C TRP A 13 -12.45 6.32 -13.43
N GLN A 14 -11.93 6.33 -12.21
CA GLN A 14 -12.66 6.25 -10.95
C GLN A 14 -12.50 7.60 -10.25
N ASP A 15 -13.57 8.39 -10.17
CA ASP A 15 -13.51 9.81 -9.81
C ASP A 15 -12.46 10.59 -10.67
N THR A 16 -11.33 10.95 -10.07
CA THR A 16 -10.20 11.65 -10.69
C THR A 16 -8.98 10.74 -10.90
N ARG A 17 -9.13 9.42 -10.73
CA ARG A 17 -8.03 8.45 -10.73
C ARG A 17 -8.10 7.54 -11.94
N LEU A 18 -6.95 7.25 -12.52
CA LEU A 18 -6.80 6.35 -13.63
C LEU A 18 -7.03 4.90 -13.17
N VAL A 19 -7.95 4.19 -13.82
CA VAL A 19 -8.17 2.77 -13.53
C VAL A 19 -7.08 1.95 -14.20
N VAL A 20 -6.33 1.20 -13.39
CA VAL A 20 -5.30 0.29 -13.85
C VAL A 20 -5.93 -1.08 -14.16
N PRO A 21 -5.82 -1.59 -15.40
CA PRO A 21 -6.32 -2.91 -15.78
C PRO A 21 -5.76 -4.03 -14.89
N ASN A 22 -6.39 -5.21 -14.96
CA ASN A 22 -5.88 -6.40 -14.29
C ASN A 22 -4.72 -7.04 -15.08
N ASP A 23 -3.68 -6.25 -15.31
CA ASP A 23 -2.43 -6.66 -15.92
C ASP A 23 -1.35 -6.69 -14.83
N ALA A 24 -0.82 -7.88 -14.55
CA ALA A 24 0.14 -8.10 -13.48
C ALA A 24 1.46 -7.34 -13.73
N THR A 25 1.93 -7.32 -14.97
CA THR A 25 3.18 -6.66 -15.36
C THR A 25 3.06 -5.15 -15.17
N LEU A 26 1.95 -4.56 -15.59
CA LEU A 26 1.69 -3.13 -15.43
C LEU A 26 1.60 -2.73 -13.95
N ARG A 27 0.83 -3.48 -13.16
CA ARG A 27 0.70 -3.21 -11.72
C ARG A 27 2.04 -3.38 -11.00
N GLU A 28 2.81 -4.42 -11.34
CA GLU A 28 4.14 -4.62 -10.76
C GLU A 28 5.10 -3.50 -11.14
N ALA A 29 5.08 -3.02 -12.39
CA ALA A 29 5.89 -1.88 -12.80
C ALA A 29 5.55 -0.60 -12.02
N LEU A 30 4.26 -0.30 -11.82
CA LEU A 30 3.82 0.85 -11.01
C LEU A 30 4.26 0.72 -9.54
N LEU A 31 4.11 -0.47 -8.96
CA LEU A 31 4.55 -0.74 -7.59
C LEU A 31 6.07 -0.62 -7.46
N THR A 32 6.81 -1.11 -8.45
CA THR A 32 8.27 -1.04 -8.51
C THR A 32 8.74 0.40 -8.56
N GLU A 33 8.19 1.21 -9.47
CA GLU A 33 8.56 2.63 -9.59
C GLU A 33 8.25 3.40 -8.31
N ALA A 34 7.05 3.22 -7.75
CA ALA A 34 6.65 3.88 -6.51
C ALA A 34 7.49 3.47 -5.29
N HIS A 35 8.15 2.31 -5.32
CA HIS A 35 8.92 1.79 -4.20
C HIS A 35 10.44 1.99 -4.33
N ILE A 36 10.98 1.80 -5.53
CA ILE A 36 12.43 1.71 -5.80
C ILE A 36 12.99 2.99 -6.41
N SER A 37 12.14 3.92 -6.87
CA SER A 37 12.61 5.21 -7.37
C SER A 37 13.59 5.86 -6.37
N PRO A 38 14.74 6.40 -6.82
CA PRO A 38 15.74 7.01 -5.93
C PRO A 38 15.16 8.09 -5.00
N PHE A 39 14.03 8.68 -5.39
CA PHE A 39 13.31 9.71 -4.65
C PHE A 39 12.33 9.17 -3.61
N SER A 40 11.99 7.89 -3.64
CA SER A 40 10.90 7.31 -2.84
C SER A 40 11.31 6.92 -1.42
N VAL A 41 12.61 6.86 -1.11
CA VAL A 41 13.16 6.46 0.21
C VAL A 41 12.44 5.21 0.77
N HIS A 42 12.32 4.16 -0.05
CA HIS A 42 11.65 2.89 0.28
C HIS A 42 10.39 3.07 1.18
N PRO A 43 9.33 3.67 0.64
CA PRO A 43 8.18 4.05 1.43
C PRO A 43 7.50 2.80 1.97
N GLY A 44 7.04 2.88 3.22
CA GLY A 44 6.18 1.84 3.79
C GLY A 44 4.83 1.73 3.09
N SER A 45 4.11 0.62 3.31
CA SER A 45 2.82 0.34 2.66
C SER A 45 1.80 1.48 2.77
N THR A 46 1.69 2.12 3.94
CA THR A 46 0.77 3.26 4.14
C THR A 46 1.11 4.45 3.24
N LYS A 47 2.38 4.86 3.21
CA LYS A 47 2.83 5.99 2.38
C LYS A 47 2.69 5.64 0.90
N MET A 48 3.18 4.48 0.50
CA MET A 48 3.11 4.02 -0.89
C MET A 48 1.66 3.96 -1.41
N TYR A 49 0.73 3.42 -0.61
CA TYR A 49 -0.70 3.43 -0.95
C TYR A 49 -1.25 4.85 -1.03
N HIS A 50 -0.85 5.73 -0.12
CA HIS A 50 -1.30 7.13 -0.09
C HIS A 50 -0.82 7.92 -1.32
N ASP A 51 0.38 7.64 -1.81
CA ASP A 51 0.96 8.29 -2.97
C ASP A 51 0.31 7.74 -4.26
N LEU A 52 0.18 6.42 -4.39
CA LEU A 52 -0.46 5.78 -5.56
C LEU A 52 -1.94 6.13 -5.68
N LYS A 53 -2.70 6.13 -4.57
CA LYS A 53 -4.15 6.39 -4.60
C LYS A 53 -4.51 7.80 -5.07
N GLN A 54 -3.55 8.73 -5.15
CA GLN A 54 -3.84 10.08 -5.66
C GLN A 54 -4.10 10.06 -7.16
N TYR A 55 -3.48 9.13 -7.88
CA TYR A 55 -3.48 9.10 -9.34
C TYR A 55 -4.10 7.83 -9.90
N PHE A 56 -4.00 6.71 -9.18
CA PHE A 56 -4.37 5.40 -9.68
C PHE A 56 -5.45 4.74 -8.82
N TRP A 57 -6.20 3.85 -9.46
CA TRP A 57 -7.16 2.99 -8.80
C TRP A 57 -7.19 1.61 -9.43
N TRP A 58 -7.26 0.56 -8.61
CA TRP A 58 -7.71 -0.77 -9.03
C TRP A 58 -8.27 -1.55 -7.84
N SER A 59 -9.11 -2.53 -8.14
CA SER A 59 -9.61 -3.52 -7.18
C SER A 59 -8.44 -4.23 -6.49
N GLY A 60 -8.33 -4.11 -5.17
CA GLY A 60 -7.30 -4.80 -4.38
C GLY A 60 -6.00 -4.01 -4.19
N MET A 61 -5.88 -2.77 -4.71
CA MET A 61 -4.65 -1.97 -4.66
C MET A 61 -3.96 -1.91 -3.29
N LYS A 62 -4.73 -1.76 -2.20
CA LYS A 62 -4.17 -1.72 -0.85
C LYS A 62 -3.49 -3.05 -0.45
N GLY A 63 -4.08 -4.17 -0.86
CA GLY A 63 -3.54 -5.51 -0.63
C GLY A 63 -2.27 -5.75 -1.44
N ASP A 64 -2.29 -5.36 -2.73
CA ASP A 64 -1.14 -5.49 -3.62
C ASP A 64 0.05 -4.68 -3.10
N VAL A 65 -0.18 -3.43 -2.66
CA VAL A 65 0.85 -2.59 -2.02
C VAL A 65 1.40 -3.23 -0.76
N ALA A 66 0.55 -3.79 0.10
CA ALA A 66 0.99 -4.46 1.32
C ALA A 66 1.87 -5.67 1.00
N ALA A 67 1.43 -6.52 0.07
CA ALA A 67 2.16 -7.70 -0.36
C ALA A 67 3.50 -7.35 -1.05
N PHE A 68 3.53 -6.27 -1.83
CA PHE A 68 4.75 -5.81 -2.49
C PHE A 68 5.79 -5.31 -1.48
N VAL A 69 5.41 -4.40 -0.58
CA VAL A 69 6.33 -3.86 0.44
C VAL A 69 6.78 -4.95 1.41
N ALA A 70 5.91 -5.92 1.74
CA ALA A 70 6.27 -7.05 2.59
C ALA A 70 7.38 -7.93 1.99
N ARG A 71 7.57 -7.95 0.66
CA ARG A 71 8.66 -8.67 -0.02
C ARG A 71 9.98 -7.89 -0.07
N CYS A 72 9.99 -6.62 0.32
CA CYS A 72 11.20 -5.80 0.27
C CYS A 72 12.13 -6.07 1.47
N LEU A 73 13.29 -6.67 1.20
CA LEU A 73 14.30 -6.99 2.21
C LEU A 73 14.82 -5.75 2.95
N ILE A 74 14.96 -4.61 2.27
CA ILE A 74 15.40 -3.35 2.87
C ILE A 74 14.35 -2.87 3.87
N CYS A 75 13.07 -2.86 3.48
CA CYS A 75 11.98 -2.50 4.38
C CYS A 75 11.87 -3.44 5.57
N GLN A 76 12.05 -4.76 5.39
CA GLN A 76 12.03 -5.72 6.49
C GLN A 76 13.15 -5.46 7.50
N GLN A 77 14.35 -5.13 7.04
CA GLN A 77 15.51 -4.89 7.92
C GLN A 77 15.40 -3.57 8.70
N VAL A 78 14.93 -2.50 8.06
CA VAL A 78 14.84 -1.18 8.70
C VAL A 78 13.57 -1.01 9.54
N LYS A 79 12.50 -1.74 9.23
CA LYS A 79 11.27 -1.78 10.03
C LYS A 79 11.32 -2.94 11.02
N ILE A 80 12.26 -2.86 11.96
CA ILE A 80 12.22 -3.72 13.14
C ILE A 80 10.93 -3.37 13.91
N GLU A 81 10.20 -4.35 14.43
CA GLU A 81 9.06 -4.07 15.30
C GLU A 81 9.52 -3.25 16.51
N HIS A 82 9.16 -1.97 16.55
CA HIS A 82 9.30 -1.13 17.74
C HIS A 82 8.18 -1.42 18.77
N GLN A 83 7.38 -2.47 18.57
CA GLN A 83 6.43 -2.90 19.56
C GLN A 83 7.21 -3.27 20.82
N ARG A 84 6.90 -2.58 21.93
CA ARG A 84 7.36 -3.06 23.24
C ARG A 84 6.90 -4.51 23.34
N ALA A 85 7.80 -5.41 23.74
CA ALA A 85 7.41 -6.74 24.17
C ALA A 85 6.20 -6.56 25.09
N SER A 86 5.07 -7.19 24.74
CA SER A 86 3.92 -7.23 25.64
C SER A 86 4.45 -7.88 26.91
N GLY A 87 4.69 -7.08 27.95
CA GLY A 87 5.21 -7.58 29.21
C GLY A 87 4.29 -8.67 29.75
N LEU A 88 4.78 -9.45 30.70
CA LEU A 88 3.93 -10.38 31.45
C LEU A 88 2.70 -9.62 31.97
N LEU A 89 1.50 -10.08 31.60
CA LEU A 89 0.25 -9.57 32.14
C LEU A 89 0.28 -9.76 33.65
N GLN A 90 0.43 -8.67 34.40
CA GLN A 90 0.36 -8.72 35.85
C GLN A 90 -1.12 -8.79 36.23
N GLN A 91 -1.53 -9.89 36.85
CA GLN A 91 -2.89 -10.07 37.37
C GLN A 91 -3.10 -9.03 38.48
N LEU A 92 -4.16 -8.22 38.36
CA LEU A 92 -4.57 -7.31 39.44
C LEU A 92 -5.11 -8.14 40.60
N ASP A 93 -4.76 -7.76 41.83
CA ASP A 93 -5.34 -8.37 43.03
C ASP A 93 -6.85 -8.13 43.06
N ILE A 94 -7.60 -9.20 43.33
CA ILE A 94 -9.04 -9.14 43.47
C ILE A 94 -9.34 -8.48 44.83
N PRO A 95 -10.12 -7.38 44.88
CA PRO A 95 -10.49 -6.76 46.15
C PRO A 95 -11.36 -7.73 46.95
N VAL A 96 -11.02 -7.91 48.23
CA VAL A 96 -11.82 -8.65 49.22
C VAL A 96 -12.98 -7.78 49.70
#